data_AF-A0A6N7YMF1-F1
#
_entry.id   AF-A0A6N7YMF1-F1
#
_cell.length_a   1.000
_cell.length_b   1.000
_cell.length_c   1.000
_cell.angle_alpha   90.00
_cell.angle_beta   90.00
_cell.angle_gamma   90.00
#
_symmetry.space_group_name_H-M   'P 1'
#
loop_
_entity.id
_entity.type
_entity.pdbx_description
1 polymer ?
#
loop_
_entity_poly.entity_id
_entity_poly.type
_entity_poly.pdbx_seq_one_letter_code
_entity_poly.pdbx_strand_id
1 'polypeptide(L)'
;MKQMIARLDDDLHARIKAKAEAEGRSMNEFVTATLKAAVDKEETREEWHRRMLAEGKIIVFEPESPAPGRDELEEMSRGWGTAVSEALEWSRGEW
;
A
#
# COMPACT_ATOMS: atom_id res chain seq x y z
N MET A 1 -2.18 6.43 -28.44
CA MET A 1 -3.13 5.34 -28.12
C MET A 1 -2.44 4.01 -28.38
N LYS A 2 -2.58 3.03 -27.47
CA LYS A 2 -2.14 1.66 -27.68
C LYS A 2 -3.38 0.76 -27.62
N GLN A 3 -3.41 -0.30 -28.42
CA GLN A 3 -4.53 -1.25 -28.44
C GLN A 3 -4.19 -2.48 -27.59
N MET A 4 -5.18 -2.95 -26.84
CA MET A 4 -5.11 -4.18 -26.04
C MET A 4 -6.20 -5.13 -26.54
N ILE A 5 -5.83 -6.39 -26.78
CA ILE A 5 -6.77 -7.46 -27.14
C ILE A 5 -6.69 -8.50 -26.03
N ALA A 6 -7.83 -8.78 -25.39
CA ALA A 6 -7.95 -9.79 -24.34
C ALA A 6 -8.98 -10.84 -24.75
N ARG A 7 -8.73 -12.10 -24.42
CA ARG A 7 -9.73 -13.17 -24.54
C ARG A 7 -10.61 -13.17 -23.31
N LEU A 8 -11.90 -13.26 -23.52
CA LEU A 8 -12.93 -13.23 -22.50
C LEU A 8 -14.03 -14.21 -22.94
N ASP A 9 -14.64 -14.88 -21.98
CA ASP A 9 -15.76 -15.77 -22.25
C ASP A 9 -17.00 -14.97 -22.68
N ASP A 10 -17.89 -15.65 -23.41
CA ASP A 10 -19.07 -15.01 -24.01
C ASP A 10 -20.03 -14.46 -22.95
N ASP A 11 -20.13 -15.13 -21.80
CA ASP A 11 -20.98 -14.70 -20.67
C ASP A 11 -20.47 -13.40 -20.06
N LEU A 12 -19.16 -13.30 -19.83
CA LEU A 12 -18.52 -12.09 -19.34
C LEU A 12 -18.66 -10.95 -20.36
N HIS A 13 -18.50 -11.23 -21.65
CA HIS A 13 -18.69 -10.23 -22.70
C HIS A 13 -20.13 -9.67 -22.68
N ALA A 14 -21.13 -10.54 -22.59
CA ALA A 14 -22.54 -10.14 -22.53
C ALA A 14 -22.84 -9.26 -21.30
N ARG A 15 -22.30 -9.62 -20.14
CA ARG A 15 -22.47 -8.85 -18.90
C ARG A 15 -21.81 -7.48 -18.97
N ILE A 16 -20.61 -7.38 -19.53
CA ILE A 16 -19.92 -6.10 -19.73
C ILE A 16 -20.73 -5.21 -20.67
N LYS A 17 -21.24 -5.77 -21.78
CA LYS A 17 -22.07 -5.04 -22.73
C LYS A 17 -23.34 -4.48 -22.08
N ALA A 18 -24.09 -5.33 -21.38
CA ALA A 18 -25.31 -4.92 -20.70
C ALA A 18 -25.05 -3.82 -19.67
N LYS A 19 -23.93 -3.91 -18.95
CA LYS A 19 -23.54 -2.89 -17.96
C LYS A 19 -23.14 -1.57 -18.60
N ALA A 20 -22.39 -1.60 -19.71
CA ALA A 20 -22.04 -0.40 -20.46
C ALA A 20 -23.30 0.30 -21.03
N GLU A 21 -24.23 -0.47 -21.58
CA GLU A 21 -25.52 0.03 -22.09
C GLU A 21 -26.38 0.64 -20.97
N ALA A 22 -26.45 0.00 -19.80
CA ALA A 22 -27.17 0.52 -18.63
C ALA A 22 -26.60 1.85 -18.13
N GLU A 23 -25.28 2.06 -18.28
CA GLU A 23 -24.62 3.32 -17.94
C GLU A 23 -24.68 4.37 -19.08
N GLY A 24 -25.23 4.02 -20.25
CA GLY A 24 -25.28 4.89 -21.42
C GLY A 24 -23.91 5.17 -22.06
N ARG A 25 -22.94 4.27 -21.85
CA ARG A 25 -21.54 4.44 -22.25
C ARG A 25 -21.17 3.46 -23.35
N SER A 26 -20.17 3.84 -24.16
CA SER A 26 -19.59 2.88 -25.10
C SER A 26 -18.84 1.79 -24.34
N MET A 27 -18.85 0.56 -24.86
CA MET A 27 -18.13 -0.57 -24.25
C MET A 27 -16.65 -0.24 -24.02
N ASN A 28 -16.00 0.41 -24.98
CA ASN A 28 -14.58 0.75 -24.87
C ASN A 28 -14.30 1.78 -23.78
N GLU A 29 -15.17 2.78 -23.65
CA GLU A 29 -15.09 3.79 -22.59
C GLU A 29 -15.34 3.17 -21.22
N PHE A 30 -16.35 2.30 -21.10
CA PHE A 30 -16.64 1.55 -19.87
C PHE A 30 -15.45 0.69 -19.43
N VAL A 31 -14.88 -0.10 -20.34
CA VAL A 31 -13.72 -0.95 -20.06
C VAL A 31 -12.51 -0.11 -19.68
N THR A 32 -12.23 0.96 -20.42
CA THR A 32 -11.07 1.84 -20.14
C THR A 32 -11.21 2.52 -18.78
N ALA A 33 -12.39 3.03 -18.44
CA ALA A 33 -12.64 3.66 -17.15
C ALA A 33 -12.55 2.66 -15.99
N THR A 34 -13.03 1.43 -16.19
CA THR A 34 -12.95 0.36 -15.18
C THR A 34 -11.50 -0.07 -14.94
N LEU A 35 -10.71 -0.24 -16.02
CA LEU A 35 -9.28 -0.56 -15.91
C LEU A 35 -8.52 0.56 -15.23
N LYS A 36 -8.82 1.81 -15.56
CA LYS A 36 -8.23 2.97 -14.91
C LYS A 36 -8.55 2.99 -13.41
N ALA A 37 -9.80 2.81 -13.02
CA ALA A 37 -10.19 2.75 -11.61
C ALA A 37 -9.54 1.58 -10.85
N ALA A 38 -9.30 0.45 -11.52
CA ALA A 38 -8.64 -0.70 -10.92
C ALA A 38 -7.14 -0.44 -10.68
N VAL A 39 -6.47 0.32 -11.56
CA VAL A 39 -5.04 0.65 -11.45
C VAL A 39 -4.80 1.88 -10.57
N ASP A 40 -5.69 2.87 -10.63
CA ASP A 40 -5.62 4.11 -9.83
C ASP A 40 -6.07 3.90 -8.39
N LYS A 41 -6.49 2.67 -8.02
CA LYS A 41 -6.77 2.33 -6.63
C LYS A 41 -5.44 2.34 -5.88
N GLU A 42 -5.11 3.46 -5.25
CA GLU A 42 -3.98 3.56 -4.34
C GLU A 42 -4.13 2.44 -3.30
N GLU A 43 -3.18 1.49 -3.29
CA GLU A 43 -3.12 0.48 -2.25
C GLU A 43 -3.08 1.22 -0.91
N THR A 44 -4.01 0.91 -0.04
CA THR A 44 -3.88 1.32 1.36
C THR A 44 -2.57 0.77 1.90
N ARG A 45 -1.99 1.44 2.91
CA ARG A 45 -0.75 0.99 3.55
C ARG A 45 -0.82 -0.49 3.97
N GLU A 46 -2.01 -0.95 4.37
CA GLU A 46 -2.29 -2.33 4.78
C GLU A 46 -2.29 -3.32 3.60
N GLU A 47 -2.87 -2.94 2.46
CA GLU A 47 -2.86 -3.73 1.22
C GLU A 47 -1.43 -3.84 0.68
N TRP A 48 -0.70 -2.72 0.64
CA TRP A 48 0.71 -2.68 0.25
C TRP A 48 1.57 -3.59 1.15
N HIS A 49 1.40 -3.47 2.47
CA HIS A 49 2.16 -4.28 3.43
C HIS A 49 1.87 -5.77 3.26
N ARG A 50 0.60 -6.15 3.08
CA ARG A 50 0.19 -7.54 2.84
C ARG A 50 0.78 -8.09 1.55
N ARG A 51 0.78 -7.29 0.47
CA ARG A 51 1.39 -7.68 -0.81
C ARG A 51 2.89 -7.84 -0.70
N MET A 52 3.59 -6.89 -0.08
CA MET A 52 5.04 -6.96 0.10
C MET A 52 5.48 -8.14 0.97
N LEU A 53 4.70 -8.48 2.00
CA LEU A 53 4.86 -9.71 2.79
C LEU A 53 4.69 -10.97 1.92
N ALA A 54 3.61 -11.04 1.13
CA ALA A 54 3.34 -12.18 0.26
C ALA A 54 4.39 -12.36 -0.85
N GLU A 55 4.93 -11.25 -1.37
CA GLU A 55 6.02 -11.24 -2.35
C GLU A 55 7.41 -11.51 -1.72
N GLY A 56 7.49 -11.68 -0.39
CA GLY A 56 8.74 -11.92 0.33
C GLY A 56 9.72 -10.74 0.31
N LYS A 57 9.23 -9.53 0.03
CA LYS A 57 10.03 -8.30 -0.07
C LYS A 57 10.21 -7.56 1.25
N ILE A 58 9.41 -7.93 2.26
CA ILE A 58 9.53 -7.42 3.63
C ILE A 58 9.56 -8.62 4.57
N ILE A 59 10.48 -8.57 5.53
CA ILE A 59 10.53 -9.50 6.66
C ILE A 59 9.88 -8.75 7.83
N VAL A 60 8.78 -9.29 8.36
CA VAL A 60 8.16 -8.78 9.58
C VAL A 60 8.56 -9.70 10.72
N PHE A 61 9.12 -9.10 11.77
CA PHE A 61 9.37 -9.78 13.03
C PHE A 61 8.16 -9.53 13.93
N GLU A 62 7.55 -10.60 14.43
CA GLU A 62 6.64 -10.45 15.57
C GLU A 62 7.50 -10.07 16.79
N PRO A 63 7.25 -8.91 17.42
CA PRO A 63 8.03 -8.51 18.56
C PRO A 63 7.78 -9.50 19.72
N GLU A 64 8.85 -9.95 20.38
CA GLU A 64 8.77 -10.90 21.50
C GLU A 64 7.97 -10.35 22.70
N SER A 65 7.75 -9.03 22.74
CA SER A 65 6.95 -8.36 23.74
C SER A 65 6.20 -7.18 23.12
N PRO A 66 5.03 -6.79 23.67
CA PRO A 66 4.32 -5.59 23.22
C PRO A 66 5.25 -4.38 23.23
N ALA A 67 5.17 -3.56 22.17
CA ALA A 67 5.92 -2.32 22.14
C ALA A 67 5.43 -1.41 23.29
N PRO A 68 6.35 -0.76 24.03
CA PRO A 68 5.97 0.09 25.14
C PRO A 68 5.10 1.25 24.68
N GLY A 69 4.12 1.60 25.51
CA GLY A 69 3.24 2.73 25.27
C GLY A 69 3.99 4.07 25.33
N ARG A 70 3.35 5.16 24.89
CA ARG A 70 3.97 6.49 24.91
C ARG A 70 4.39 6.92 26.32
N ASP A 71 3.53 6.71 27.31
CA ASP A 71 3.79 7.11 28.70
C ASP A 71 4.90 6.25 29.33
N GLU A 72 4.91 4.95 28.98
CA GLU A 72 5.95 4.01 29.41
C GLU A 72 7.30 4.36 28.79
N LEU A 73 7.34 4.73 27.51
CA LEU A 73 8.53 5.24 26.85
C LEU A 73 9.03 6.52 27.52
N GLU A 74 8.14 7.44 27.90
CA GLU A 74 8.50 8.69 28.59
C GLU A 74 9.07 8.42 29.98
N GLU A 75 8.52 7.45 30.71
CA GLU A 75 9.05 7.03 32.00
C GLU A 75 10.40 6.34 31.87
N MET A 76 10.53 5.37 30.94
CA MET A 76 11.77 4.64 30.68
C MET A 76 12.90 5.56 30.23
N SER A 77 12.58 6.55 29.39
CA SER A 77 13.56 7.50 28.82
C SER A 77 13.89 8.68 29.74
N ARG A 78 13.26 8.75 30.92
CA ARG A 78 13.49 9.85 31.86
C ARG A 78 14.95 9.87 32.30
N GLY A 79 15.62 11.00 32.05
CA GLY A 79 17.03 11.20 32.39
C GLY A 79 18.02 10.72 31.33
N TRP A 80 17.57 10.13 30.22
CA TRP A 80 18.47 9.75 29.11
C TRP A 80 18.93 10.95 28.27
N GLY A 81 18.35 12.14 28.48
CA GLY A 81 18.57 13.31 27.65
C GLY A 81 20.04 13.67 27.41
N THR A 82 20.89 13.61 28.45
CA THR A 82 22.32 13.91 28.30
C THR A 82 23.03 12.82 27.51
N ALA A 83 22.86 11.54 27.88
CA ALA A 83 23.51 10.42 27.20
C ALA A 83 23.08 10.28 25.72
N VAL A 84 21.80 10.54 25.41
CA VAL A 84 21.29 10.54 24.04
C VAL A 84 21.83 11.72 23.26
N SER A 85 21.92 12.91 23.87
CA SER A 85 22.49 14.10 23.21
C SER A 85 23.96 13.89 22.88
N GLU A 86 24.76 13.36 23.81
CA GLU A 86 26.18 13.04 23.60
C GLU A 86 26.37 11.97 22.51
N ALA A 87 25.54 10.92 22.50
CA ALA A 87 25.60 9.89 21.46
C ALA A 87 25.22 10.44 20.07
N LEU A 88 24.21 11.32 20.00
CA LEU A 88 23.81 11.98 18.76
C LEU A 88 24.87 12.97 18.27
N GLU A 89 25.51 13.71 19.17
CA GLU A 89 26.65 14.59 18.84
C GLU A 89 27.85 13.80 18.34
N TRP A 90 28.15 12.65 18.95
CA TRP A 90 29.21 11.75 18.48
C TRP A 90 28.92 11.21 17.07
N SER A 91 27.66 10.88 16.76
CA SER A 91 27.24 10.44 15.42
C SER A 91 27.19 11.55 14.36
N ARG A 92 27.25 12.83 14.77
CA ARG A 92 27.34 14.00 13.87
C ARG A 92 28.77 14.34 13.48
N GLY A 93 29.77 13.62 13.99
CA GLY A 93 31.17 13.76 13.57
C GLY A 93 31.44 13.17 12.19
N GLU A 94 31.91 14.03 11.28
CA GLU A 94 32.48 13.79 9.94
C GLU A 94 31.55 13.20 8.85
N TRP A 95 30.76 14.10 8.25
CA TRP A 95 30.53 14.11 6.80
C TRP A 95 31.27 15.30 6.19
#